data_AF-A0A259DIT7-F1
#
_entry.id   AF-A0A259DIT7-F1
#
_cell.length_a   1.000
_cell.length_b   1.000
_cell.length_c   1.000
_cell.angle_alpha   90.00
_cell.angle_beta   90.00
_cell.angle_gamma   90.00
#
_symmetry.space_group_name_H-M   'P 1'
#
loop_
_entity.id
_entity.type
_entity.pdbx_description
1 polymer ?
#
loop_
_entity_poly.entity_id
_entity_poly.type
_entity_poly.pdbx_seq_one_letter_code
_entity_poly.pdbx_strand_id
1 'polypeptide(L)'
;MASQTLRIQGLDDLKQKLADIPRSLRRKVFRSALGAGAIIIRDEARRLAPTLQKSRQSRKPGTLKKAILVRTSKLSTRSGDVGVFVNVRPAKGAVFKKGVLVKESQRGKDSENDPYYWQWLEFGRKANTFYKMSSKTKKIRKIVVGKIKPVEFLQNAANKLPEALGAFEIKLSSWFDQVNSTGNTKNEAGKFSIQCCSNDKKQADDVGKAVVDCFSSAHYEVLDKKSSYDENTDLYFLTVVVLFD
;
A
#
# COMPACT_ATOMS: atom_id res chain seq x y z
N MET A 1 2.65 -32.54 -1.88
CA MET A 1 2.79 -31.16 -1.37
C MET A 1 1.73 -30.31 -2.05
N ALA A 2 0.61 -30.06 -1.38
CA ALA A 2 -0.59 -29.48 -1.97
C ALA A 2 -0.38 -28.00 -2.31
N SER A 3 -0.49 -27.65 -3.60
CA SER A 3 -0.66 -26.28 -4.06
C SER A 3 -2.05 -25.81 -3.66
N GLN A 4 -2.17 -25.07 -2.56
CA GLN A 4 -3.40 -24.35 -2.23
C GLN A 4 -3.53 -23.16 -3.16
N THR A 5 -4.21 -23.37 -4.29
CA THR A 5 -4.74 -22.30 -5.13
C THR A 5 -5.91 -21.68 -4.37
N LEU A 6 -5.66 -20.55 -3.70
CA LEU A 6 -6.70 -19.77 -3.01
C LEU A 6 -7.61 -19.14 -4.07
N ARG A 7 -8.72 -19.81 -4.39
CA ARG A 7 -9.70 -19.36 -5.38
C ARG A 7 -10.57 -18.29 -4.73
N ILE A 8 -10.19 -17.02 -4.83
CA ILE A 8 -10.98 -15.88 -4.35
C ILE A 8 -12.20 -15.71 -5.28
N GLN A 9 -13.31 -16.37 -4.97
CA GLN A 9 -14.61 -16.05 -5.56
C GLN A 9 -15.07 -14.71 -4.94
N GLY A 10 -15.11 -13.64 -5.75
CA GLY A 10 -15.47 -12.28 -5.30
C GLY A 10 -14.44 -11.18 -5.61
N LEU A 11 -13.34 -11.48 -6.30
CA LEU A 11 -12.35 -10.45 -6.68
C LEU A 11 -12.93 -9.43 -7.68
N ASP A 12 -13.83 -9.86 -8.56
CA ASP A 12 -14.43 -8.98 -9.57
C ASP A 12 -15.54 -8.09 -8.98
N ASP A 13 -16.36 -8.62 -8.08
CA ASP A 13 -17.29 -7.83 -7.24
C ASP A 13 -16.53 -6.83 -6.37
N LEU A 14 -15.37 -7.23 -5.84
CA LEU A 14 -14.47 -6.33 -5.12
C LEU A 14 -13.96 -5.22 -6.04
N LYS A 15 -13.53 -5.52 -7.27
CA LYS A 15 -13.10 -4.48 -8.24
C LYS A 15 -14.23 -3.52 -8.59
N GLN A 16 -15.46 -4.01 -8.78
CA GLN A 16 -16.64 -3.18 -9.08
C GLN A 16 -17.02 -2.29 -7.89
N LYS A 17 -17.20 -2.87 -6.69
CA LYS A 17 -17.48 -2.09 -5.47
C LYS A 17 -16.35 -1.09 -5.16
N LEU A 18 -15.10 -1.43 -5.50
CA LEU A 18 -13.98 -0.50 -5.38
C LEU A 18 -14.03 0.62 -6.41
N ALA A 19 -14.47 0.37 -7.65
CA ALA A 19 -14.60 1.36 -8.70
C ALA A 19 -15.58 2.47 -8.32
N ASP A 20 -16.69 2.09 -7.67
CA ASP A 20 -17.76 3.00 -7.23
C ASP A 20 -17.40 3.83 -5.99
N ILE A 21 -16.39 3.41 -5.23
CA ILE A 21 -15.91 4.17 -4.07
C ILE A 21 -15.10 5.39 -4.53
N PRO A 22 -15.38 6.60 -3.98
CA PRO A 22 -14.59 7.80 -4.23
C PRO A 22 -13.10 7.54 -3.97
N ARG A 23 -12.24 8.01 -4.88
CA ARG A 23 -10.79 7.75 -4.86
C ARG A 23 -10.12 8.09 -3.52
N SER A 24 -10.61 9.11 -2.82
CA SER A 24 -10.13 9.53 -1.49
C SER A 24 -10.40 8.48 -0.40
N LEU A 25 -11.59 7.87 -0.42
CA LEU A 25 -11.99 6.81 0.50
C LEU A 25 -11.21 5.52 0.21
N ARG A 26 -11.12 5.14 -1.07
CA ARG A 26 -10.29 4.00 -1.54
C ARG A 26 -8.85 4.12 -1.01
N ARG A 27 -8.24 5.30 -1.15
CA ARG A 27 -6.88 5.55 -0.66
C ARG A 27 -6.73 5.43 0.85
N LYS A 28 -7.72 5.88 1.63
CA LYS A 28 -7.69 5.80 3.09
C LYS A 28 -7.79 4.35 3.57
N VAL A 29 -8.70 3.58 2.98
CA VAL A 29 -8.94 2.16 3.30
C VAL A 29 -7.71 1.33 2.98
N PHE A 30 -7.20 1.38 1.74
CA PHE A 30 -6.00 0.63 1.37
C PHE A 30 -4.79 1.03 2.22
N ARG A 31 -4.61 2.31 2.54
CA ARG A 31 -3.50 2.73 3.39
C ARG A 31 -3.62 2.16 4.81
N SER A 32 -4.83 2.10 5.34
CA SER A 32 -5.11 1.52 6.66
C SER A 32 -4.83 0.01 6.67
N ALA A 33 -5.36 -0.72 5.68
CA ALA A 33 -5.15 -2.15 5.55
C ALA A 33 -3.67 -2.51 5.31
N LEU A 34 -3.01 -1.82 4.37
CA LEU A 34 -1.57 -1.99 4.14
C LEU A 34 -0.75 -1.65 5.39
N GLY A 35 -1.18 -0.62 6.13
CA GLY A 35 -0.58 -0.26 7.41
C GLY A 35 -0.68 -1.37 8.45
N ALA A 36 -1.83 -2.06 8.54
CA ALA A 36 -2.04 -3.18 9.47
C ALA A 36 -1.07 -4.34 9.18
N GLY A 37 -0.95 -4.77 7.93
CA GLY A 37 0.03 -5.79 7.55
C GLY A 37 1.47 -5.34 7.78
N ALA A 38 1.81 -4.11 7.41
CA ALA A 38 3.16 -3.59 7.57
C ALA A 38 3.60 -3.42 9.05
N ILE A 39 2.65 -3.30 9.99
CA ILE A 39 2.95 -3.26 11.43
C ILE A 39 3.57 -4.57 11.89
N ILE A 40 3.08 -5.72 11.42
CA ILE A 40 3.60 -7.04 11.77
C ILE A 40 5.06 -7.18 11.33
N ILE A 41 5.34 -6.81 10.07
CA ILE A 41 6.70 -6.80 9.51
C ILE A 41 7.61 -5.83 10.29
N ARG A 42 7.10 -4.64 10.64
CA ARG A 42 7.84 -3.66 11.45
C ARG A 42 8.21 -4.22 12.81
N ASP A 43 7.29 -4.89 13.48
CA ASP A 43 7.52 -5.39 14.83
C ASP A 43 8.47 -6.57 14.83
N GLU A 44 8.42 -7.43 13.81
CA GLU A 44 9.43 -8.47 13.61
C GLU A 44 10.80 -7.88 13.30
N ALA A 45 10.89 -6.88 12.42
CA ALA A 45 12.14 -6.18 12.14
C ALA A 45 12.73 -5.52 13.41
N ARG A 46 11.88 -4.99 14.29
CA ARG A 46 12.28 -4.45 15.59
C ARG A 46 12.75 -5.53 16.55
N ARG A 47 12.17 -6.72 16.52
CA ARG A 47 12.59 -7.86 17.32
C ARG A 47 14.00 -8.32 16.91
N LEU A 48 14.22 -8.46 15.61
CA LEU A 48 15.48 -8.91 15.01
C LEU A 48 16.60 -7.86 15.04
N ALA A 49 16.25 -6.58 15.04
CA ALA A 49 17.25 -5.51 15.00
C ALA A 49 18.18 -5.53 16.23
N PRO A 50 19.51 -5.39 16.03
CA PRO A 50 20.46 -5.39 17.13
C PRO A 50 20.32 -4.13 18.00
N THR A 51 20.58 -4.29 19.30
CA THR A 51 20.58 -3.18 20.27
C THR A 51 21.96 -3.05 20.89
N LEU A 52 22.44 -1.81 21.02
CA LEU A 52 23.66 -1.52 21.74
C LEU A 52 23.47 -1.82 23.23
N GLN A 53 24.39 -2.59 23.82
CA GLN A 53 24.37 -2.89 25.25
C GLN A 53 24.72 -1.65 26.10
N LYS A 54 25.67 -0.85 25.63
CA LYS A 54 26.07 0.41 26.25
C LYS A 54 26.04 1.53 25.23
N SER A 55 25.73 2.75 25.69
CA SER A 55 25.85 3.95 24.87
C SER A 55 27.30 4.11 24.40
N ARG A 56 27.50 4.55 23.15
CA ARG A 56 28.83 4.78 22.58
C ARG A 56 28.79 6.00 21.68
N GLN A 57 29.76 6.90 21.81
CA GLN A 57 30.01 8.09 20.98
C GLN A 57 28.93 8.39 19.93
N SER A 58 28.03 9.31 20.29
CA SER A 58 26.90 9.73 19.45
C SER A 58 25.92 8.62 19.05
N ARG A 59 25.75 7.56 19.87
CA ARG A 59 24.81 6.46 19.59
C ARG A 59 24.16 5.97 20.88
N LYS A 60 22.83 6.08 20.93
CA LYS A 60 22.03 5.60 22.06
C LYS A 60 21.54 4.17 21.83
N PRO A 61 21.46 3.35 22.90
CA PRO A 61 20.76 2.07 22.85
C PRO A 61 19.33 2.22 22.32
N GLY A 62 18.93 1.33 21.42
CA GLY A 62 17.57 1.27 20.89
C GLY A 62 17.23 2.30 19.80
N THR A 63 18.13 3.22 19.41
CA THR A 63 17.88 4.19 18.34
C THR A 63 17.46 3.51 17.03
N LEU A 64 18.14 2.42 16.64
CA LEU A 64 17.79 1.65 15.44
C LEU A 64 16.37 1.08 15.52
N LYS A 65 16.03 0.36 16.59
CA LYS A 65 14.70 -0.25 16.78
C LYS A 65 13.59 0.79 16.70
N LYS A 66 13.75 1.93 17.38
CA LYS A 66 12.76 3.02 17.39
C LYS A 66 12.57 3.64 16.00
N ALA A 67 13.64 3.67 15.19
CA ALA A 67 13.60 4.24 13.86
C ALA A 67 12.99 3.33 12.79
N ILE A 68 12.83 2.02 13.05
CA ILE A 68 12.10 1.10 12.16
C ILE A 68 10.62 1.46 12.22
N LEU A 69 10.09 1.95 11.10
CA LEU A 69 8.74 2.50 11.00
C LEU A 69 8.09 2.11 9.68
N VAL A 70 6.75 2.01 9.71
CA VAL A 70 5.91 1.97 8.51
C VAL A 70 5.80 3.38 7.95
N ARG A 71 5.99 3.53 6.64
CA ARG A 71 5.93 4.82 5.94
C ARG A 71 5.15 4.68 4.65
N THR A 72 4.45 5.74 4.27
CA THR A 72 3.81 5.84 2.95
C THR A 72 4.86 5.97 1.85
N SER A 73 4.74 5.16 0.81
CA SER A 73 5.58 5.22 -0.39
C SER A 73 5.23 6.45 -1.22
N LYS A 74 6.18 7.38 -1.33
CA LYS A 74 6.07 8.54 -2.23
C LYS A 74 6.07 8.12 -3.69
N LEU A 75 6.77 7.05 -4.04
CA LEU A 75 6.82 6.53 -5.41
C LEU A 75 5.45 6.01 -5.83
N SER A 76 4.85 5.14 -5.03
CA SER A 76 3.48 4.64 -5.28
C SER A 76 2.47 5.79 -5.33
N THR A 77 2.58 6.75 -4.41
CA THR A 77 1.68 7.92 -4.40
C THR A 77 1.81 8.78 -5.66
N ARG A 78 3.02 8.92 -6.23
CA ARG A 78 3.26 9.67 -7.48
C ARG A 78 2.62 8.99 -8.69
N SER A 79 2.61 7.66 -8.72
CA SER A 79 1.91 6.87 -9.75
C SER A 79 0.39 6.84 -9.55
N GLY A 80 -0.13 7.46 -8.49
CA GLY A 80 -1.55 7.47 -8.16
C GLY A 80 -2.01 6.32 -7.26
N ASP A 81 -1.12 5.37 -6.97
CA ASP A 81 -1.33 4.17 -6.15
C ASP A 81 -1.19 4.44 -4.65
N VAL A 82 -1.54 3.43 -3.85
CA VAL A 82 -1.29 3.42 -2.41
C VAL A 82 -0.21 2.38 -2.12
N GLY A 83 0.89 2.83 -1.52
CA GLY A 83 1.94 1.94 -1.06
C GLY A 83 2.40 2.34 0.34
N VAL A 84 2.74 1.33 1.13
CA VAL A 84 3.47 1.50 2.39
C VAL A 84 4.72 0.65 2.35
N PHE A 85 5.74 1.03 3.11
CA PHE A 85 6.96 0.25 3.24
C PHE A 85 7.48 0.35 4.67
N VAL A 86 8.15 -0.71 5.11
CA VAL A 86 8.89 -0.74 6.37
C VAL A 86 10.34 -0.40 6.08
N ASN A 87 10.88 0.60 6.78
CA ASN A 87 12.28 0.96 6.67
C ASN A 87 12.75 1.70 7.92
N VAL A 88 14.06 1.89 8.02
CA VAL A 88 14.69 2.75 9.03
C VAL A 88 14.51 4.21 8.63
N ARG A 89 13.82 4.98 9.46
CA ARG A 89 13.62 6.41 9.27
C ARG A 89 14.88 7.17 9.71
N PRO A 90 15.52 7.95 8.82
CA PRO A 90 16.61 8.82 9.24
C PRO A 90 16.09 9.93 10.17
N ALA A 91 16.97 10.48 10.99
CA ALA A 91 16.66 11.62 11.83
C ALA A 91 16.17 12.83 11.01
N LYS A 92 15.62 13.83 11.70
CA LYS A 92 15.11 15.06 11.06
C LYS A 92 16.28 15.77 10.37
N GLY A 93 16.11 16.08 9.08
CA GLY A 93 17.06 16.89 8.34
C GLY A 93 16.93 18.37 8.71
N ALA A 94 17.84 19.19 8.17
CA ALA A 94 17.78 20.63 8.31
C ALA A 94 16.45 21.18 7.75
N VAL A 95 15.90 22.21 8.41
CA VAL A 95 14.69 22.90 7.99
C VAL A 95 15.03 24.34 7.63
N PHE A 96 14.69 24.74 6.42
CA PHE A 96 14.90 26.09 5.90
C PHE A 96 13.56 26.80 5.72
N LYS A 97 13.49 28.10 6.05
CA LYS A 97 12.35 28.98 5.78
C LYS A 97 12.86 30.20 5.04
N LYS A 98 12.34 30.47 3.83
CA LYS A 98 12.82 31.55 2.95
C LYS A 98 14.35 31.55 2.75
N GLY A 99 14.95 30.37 2.58
CA GLY A 99 16.40 30.20 2.42
C GLY A 99 17.22 30.25 3.72
N VAL A 100 16.63 30.63 4.86
CA VAL A 100 17.32 30.72 6.16
C VAL A 100 17.17 29.41 6.93
N LEU A 101 18.27 28.91 7.52
CA LEU A 101 18.25 27.73 8.38
C LEU A 101 17.51 28.05 9.68
N VAL A 102 16.38 27.38 9.91
CA VAL A 102 15.57 27.53 11.14
C VAL A 102 15.78 26.36 12.09
N LYS A 103 16.24 25.21 11.58
CA LYS A 103 16.56 24.05 12.40
C LYS A 103 17.71 23.27 11.81
N GLU A 104 18.74 23.03 12.63
CA GLU A 104 19.89 22.23 12.22
C GLU A 104 19.51 20.78 11.90
N SER A 105 20.31 20.17 11.03
CA SER A 105 20.19 18.76 10.71
C SER A 105 20.58 17.92 11.91
N GLN A 106 19.74 16.94 12.25
CA GLN A 106 20.06 15.90 13.22
C GLN A 106 20.50 14.61 12.53
N ARG A 107 20.85 14.67 11.24
CA ARG A 107 21.32 13.51 10.47
C ARG A 107 22.83 13.41 10.46
N GLY A 108 23.33 12.19 10.36
CA GLY A 108 24.73 11.89 10.12
C GLY A 108 25.39 11.10 11.24
N LYS A 109 26.68 10.83 11.05
CA LYS A 109 27.46 9.91 11.89
C LYS A 109 27.60 10.34 13.35
N ASP A 110 27.51 11.65 13.58
CA ASP A 110 27.75 12.29 14.87
C ASP A 110 26.44 12.57 15.62
N SER A 111 25.29 12.13 15.08
CA SER A 111 23.98 12.29 15.71
C SER A 111 23.57 11.08 16.54
N GLU A 112 23.24 11.32 17.82
CA GLU A 112 22.70 10.33 18.75
C GLU A 112 21.36 9.72 18.32
N ASN A 113 20.61 10.47 17.52
CA ASN A 113 19.24 10.16 17.14
C ASN A 113 19.14 9.58 15.72
N ASP A 114 20.23 9.62 14.95
CA ASP A 114 20.25 9.10 13.58
C ASP A 114 20.91 7.72 13.52
N PRO A 115 20.16 6.65 13.23
CA PRO A 115 20.74 5.33 13.04
C PRO A 115 21.44 5.21 11.68
N TYR A 116 22.26 6.18 11.27
CA TYR A 116 22.87 6.27 9.93
C TYR A 116 23.60 5.00 9.49
N TYR A 117 24.11 4.22 10.46
CA TYR A 117 24.84 2.98 10.28
C TYR A 117 23.96 1.76 9.96
N TRP A 118 22.63 1.91 9.91
CA TRP A 118 21.69 0.80 9.75
C TRP A 118 21.93 -0.02 8.48
N GLN A 119 22.35 0.63 7.38
CA GLN A 119 22.60 -0.05 6.11
C GLN A 119 23.77 -1.04 6.21
N TRP A 120 24.79 -0.72 7.01
CA TRP A 120 25.91 -1.63 7.25
C TRP A 120 25.52 -2.80 8.15
N LEU A 121 24.50 -2.62 8.98
CA LEU A 121 23.95 -3.72 9.77
C LEU A 121 23.03 -4.59 8.93
N GLU A 122 22.21 -4.00 8.06
CA GLU A 122 21.30 -4.75 7.19
C GLU A 122 22.07 -5.57 6.15
N PHE A 123 22.92 -4.90 5.36
CA PHE A 123 23.57 -5.50 4.18
C PHE A 123 25.03 -5.91 4.43
N GLY A 124 25.56 -5.61 5.61
CA GLY A 124 26.96 -5.81 5.90
C GLY A 124 27.86 -4.81 5.16
N ARG A 125 29.17 -5.00 5.28
CA ARG A 125 30.16 -4.37 4.40
C ARG A 125 31.36 -5.28 4.22
N LYS A 126 31.94 -5.27 3.03
CA LYS A 126 33.24 -5.91 2.79
C LYS A 126 34.34 -5.13 3.51
N ALA A 127 35.43 -5.82 3.85
CA ALA A 127 36.62 -5.13 4.32
C ALA A 127 37.10 -4.19 3.20
N ASN A 128 37.46 -2.96 3.56
CA ASN A 128 37.98 -1.99 2.61
C ASN A 128 39.32 -1.48 3.10
N THR A 129 40.29 -1.40 2.20
CA THR A 129 41.61 -0.86 2.48
C THR A 129 41.78 0.41 1.67
N PHE A 130 42.08 1.52 2.33
CA PHE A 130 42.42 2.75 1.64
C PHE A 130 43.78 3.26 2.11
N TYR A 131 44.49 3.89 1.17
CA TYR A 131 45.77 4.51 1.40
C TYR A 131 45.55 6.00 1.57
N LYS A 132 46.04 6.57 2.68
CA LYS A 132 45.93 8.01 2.94
C LYS A 132 47.30 8.58 3.25
N MET A 133 47.64 9.69 2.61
CA MET A 133 48.87 10.42 2.96
C MET A 133 48.75 11.03 4.35
N SER A 134 49.72 10.76 5.21
CA SER A 134 49.83 11.36 6.52
C SER A 134 50.27 12.82 6.40
N SER A 135 49.46 13.76 6.91
CA SER A 135 49.83 15.18 6.93
C SER A 135 51.07 15.45 7.80
N LYS A 136 51.24 14.68 8.87
CA LYS A 136 52.35 14.82 9.84
C LYS A 136 53.66 14.20 9.36
N THR A 137 53.59 13.00 8.79
CA THR A 137 54.80 12.22 8.43
C THR A 137 55.09 12.19 6.93
N LYS A 138 54.23 12.80 6.10
CA LYS A 138 54.30 12.81 4.62
C LYS A 138 54.46 11.44 3.95
N LYS A 139 54.15 10.35 4.68
CA LYS A 139 54.17 8.97 4.21
C LYS A 139 52.75 8.46 3.96
N ILE A 140 52.61 7.56 2.98
CA ILE A 140 51.36 6.85 2.72
C ILE A 140 51.09 5.89 3.89
N ARG A 141 49.92 5.99 4.51
CA ARG A 141 49.44 5.06 5.53
C ARG A 141 48.37 4.15 4.94
N LYS A 142 48.51 2.86 5.17
CA LYS A 142 47.48 1.85 4.88
C LYS A 142 46.47 1.84 6.02
N ILE A 143 45.20 2.10 5.72
CA ILE A 143 44.10 2.04 6.68
C ILE A 143 43.18 0.90 6.26
N VAL A 144 42.99 -0.05 7.16
CA VAL A 144 42.12 -1.21 6.93
C VAL A 144 40.85 -1.04 7.76
N VAL A 145 39.72 -0.95 7.08
CA VAL A 145 38.39 -0.97 7.71
C VAL A 145 37.87 -2.41 7.65
N GLY A 146 37.64 -2.99 8.82
CA GLY A 146 37.17 -4.37 8.95
C GLY A 146 35.79 -4.60 8.33
N LYS A 147 35.54 -5.86 7.93
CA LYS A 147 34.24 -6.33 7.44
C LYS A 147 33.15 -6.23 8.52
N ILE A 148 31.89 -6.04 8.11
CA ILE A 148 30.71 -6.26 8.95
C ILE A 148 29.88 -7.34 8.30
N LYS A 149 29.52 -8.36 9.07
CA LYS A 149 28.55 -9.37 8.63
C LYS A 149 27.14 -8.77 8.66
N PRO A 150 26.30 -9.03 7.64
CA PRO A 150 24.93 -8.57 7.64
C PRO A 150 24.14 -9.25 8.77
N VAL A 151 23.19 -8.52 9.33
CA VAL A 151 22.22 -8.97 10.34
C VAL A 151 20.85 -9.20 9.70
N GLU A 152 20.59 -8.55 8.55
CA GLU A 152 19.43 -8.84 7.69
C GLU A 152 18.09 -8.72 8.42
N PHE A 153 17.96 -7.75 9.33
CA PHE A 153 16.78 -7.65 10.20
C PHE A 153 15.53 -7.18 9.44
N LEU A 154 15.67 -6.43 8.33
CA LEU A 154 14.54 -6.08 7.46
C LEU A 154 14.22 -7.23 6.50
N GLN A 155 15.24 -7.85 5.90
CA GLN A 155 15.06 -8.98 4.99
C GLN A 155 14.44 -10.19 5.69
N ASN A 156 14.93 -10.57 6.86
CA ASN A 156 14.38 -11.67 7.64
C ASN A 156 12.96 -11.38 8.14
N ALA A 157 12.62 -10.11 8.38
CA ALA A 157 11.25 -9.73 8.70
C ALA A 157 10.27 -9.93 7.53
N ALA A 158 10.75 -10.03 6.29
CA ALA A 158 9.91 -10.35 5.14
C ALA A 158 9.31 -11.77 5.23
N ASN A 159 9.86 -12.66 6.06
CA ASN A 159 9.27 -13.97 6.34
C ASN A 159 7.86 -13.86 6.98
N LYS A 160 7.51 -12.68 7.52
CA LYS A 160 6.17 -12.38 8.04
C LYS A 160 5.18 -11.88 6.99
N LEU A 161 5.53 -11.88 5.71
CA LEU A 161 4.63 -11.48 4.62
C LEU A 161 3.30 -12.27 4.60
N PRO A 162 3.27 -13.61 4.82
CA PRO A 162 2.00 -14.33 4.87
C PRO A 162 1.08 -13.86 6.00
N GLU A 163 1.63 -13.64 7.19
CA GLU A 163 0.89 -13.12 8.35
C GLU A 163 0.41 -11.68 8.11
N ALA A 164 1.25 -10.86 7.48
CA ALA A 164 0.91 -9.50 7.09
C ALA A 164 -0.22 -9.45 6.05
N LEU A 165 -0.27 -10.41 5.12
CA LEU A 165 -1.35 -10.55 4.16
C LEU A 165 -2.67 -10.88 4.87
N GLY A 166 -2.66 -11.84 5.81
CA GLY A 166 -3.85 -12.14 6.61
C GLY A 166 -4.37 -10.94 7.38
N ALA A 167 -3.49 -10.15 8.01
CA ALA A 167 -3.89 -8.92 8.72
C ALA A 167 -4.44 -7.83 7.78
N PHE A 168 -3.90 -7.75 6.56
CA PHE A 168 -4.42 -6.87 5.52
C PHE A 168 -5.84 -7.29 5.10
N GLU A 169 -6.06 -8.57 4.83
CA GLU A 169 -7.36 -9.13 4.45
C GLU A 169 -8.40 -8.92 5.55
N ILE A 170 -8.08 -9.27 6.79
CA ILE A 170 -8.96 -9.03 7.96
C ILE A 170 -9.33 -7.55 8.07
N LYS A 171 -8.37 -6.64 7.86
CA LYS A 171 -8.64 -5.20 7.98
C LYS A 171 -9.53 -4.69 6.85
N LEU A 172 -9.41 -5.25 5.65
CA LEU A 172 -10.32 -4.96 4.54
C LEU A 172 -11.71 -5.52 4.81
N SER A 173 -11.83 -6.79 5.19
CA SER A 173 -13.13 -7.42 5.50
C SER A 173 -13.86 -6.67 6.60
N SER A 174 -13.19 -6.35 7.71
CA SER A 174 -13.77 -5.54 8.79
C SER A 174 -14.27 -4.17 8.32
N TRP A 175 -13.60 -3.56 7.34
CA TRP A 175 -14.07 -2.32 6.75
C TRP A 175 -15.31 -2.54 5.87
N PHE A 176 -15.33 -3.60 5.06
CA PHE A 176 -16.52 -3.97 4.27
C PHE A 176 -17.71 -4.26 5.17
N ASP A 177 -17.53 -5.04 6.23
CA ASP A 177 -18.57 -5.33 7.22
C ASP A 177 -19.05 -4.05 7.90
N GLN A 178 -18.15 -3.11 8.20
CA GLN A 178 -18.52 -1.80 8.74
C GLN A 178 -19.34 -0.98 7.75
N VAL A 179 -18.97 -0.97 6.46
CA VAL A 179 -19.72 -0.26 5.42
C VAL A 179 -21.13 -0.85 5.26
N ASN A 180 -21.22 -2.17 5.24
CA ASN A 180 -22.48 -2.91 5.12
C ASN A 180 -23.37 -2.70 6.37
N SER A 181 -22.78 -2.64 7.57
CA SER A 181 -23.53 -2.47 8.84
C SER A 181 -23.88 -1.02 9.19
N THR A 182 -23.06 -0.04 8.79
CA THR A 182 -23.29 1.38 9.09
C THR A 182 -24.34 2.00 8.15
N GLY A 183 -24.85 1.24 7.17
CA GLY A 183 -25.80 1.77 6.19
C GLY A 183 -25.21 2.91 5.33
N ASN A 184 -23.88 2.98 5.20
CA ASN A 184 -23.22 3.93 4.28
C ASN A 184 -22.75 3.26 2.98
N THR A 185 -23.01 1.97 2.80
CA THR A 185 -23.92 1.61 1.73
C THR A 185 -25.31 1.82 2.31
N LYS A 186 -25.99 2.88 1.86
CA LYS A 186 -27.42 2.73 1.76
C LYS A 186 -27.61 1.41 1.03
N ASN A 187 -28.05 0.36 1.73
CA ASN A 187 -29.02 -0.57 1.18
C ASN A 187 -30.30 0.28 0.94
N GLU A 188 -30.18 1.29 0.09
CA GLU A 188 -31.26 1.67 -0.78
C GLU A 188 -31.08 0.64 -1.86
N ALA A 189 -32.01 -0.30 -1.91
CA ALA A 189 -32.16 -1.24 -2.99
C ALA A 189 -31.74 -0.55 -4.30
N GLY A 190 -30.56 -0.93 -4.78
CA GLY A 190 -29.75 -0.08 -5.63
C GLY A 190 -30.32 -0.14 -7.02
N LYS A 191 -31.08 0.87 -7.44
CA LYS A 191 -31.57 0.94 -8.81
C LYS A 191 -30.38 1.19 -9.73
N PHE A 192 -29.98 0.20 -10.50
CA PHE A 192 -29.02 0.39 -11.57
C PHE A 192 -29.72 0.25 -12.92
N SER A 193 -29.35 1.11 -13.85
CA SER A 193 -29.89 1.13 -15.20
C SER A 193 -28.87 0.54 -16.16
N ILE A 194 -29.21 -0.57 -16.81
CA ILE A 194 -28.43 -1.12 -17.91
C ILE A 194 -28.96 -0.52 -19.20
N GLN A 195 -28.09 0.17 -19.92
CA GLN A 195 -28.42 0.71 -21.24
C GLN A 195 -27.74 -0.14 -22.31
N CYS A 196 -28.54 -0.73 -23.20
CA CYS A 196 -28.08 -1.40 -24.40
C CYS A 196 -28.45 -0.54 -25.62
N CYS A 197 -27.60 -0.51 -26.63
CA CYS A 197 -27.83 0.29 -27.83
C CYS A 197 -27.61 -0.53 -29.10
N SER A 198 -28.43 -0.27 -30.11
CA SER A 198 -28.26 -0.80 -31.46
C SER A 198 -28.76 0.22 -32.48
N ASN A 199 -28.24 0.16 -33.70
CA ASN A 199 -28.76 0.90 -34.84
C ASN A 199 -30.09 0.32 -35.36
N ASP A 200 -30.46 -0.88 -34.92
CA ASP A 200 -31.76 -1.50 -35.19
C ASP A 200 -32.58 -1.64 -33.91
N LYS A 201 -33.80 -1.09 -33.92
CA LYS A 201 -34.70 -1.10 -32.75
C LYS A 201 -35.02 -2.51 -32.29
N LYS A 202 -35.25 -3.44 -33.23
CA LYS A 202 -35.62 -4.82 -32.90
C LYS A 202 -34.46 -5.54 -32.20
N GLN A 203 -33.22 -5.35 -32.69
CA GLN A 203 -32.03 -5.86 -32.01
C GLN A 203 -31.84 -5.27 -30.60
N ALA A 204 -32.05 -3.97 -30.41
CA ALA A 204 -31.99 -3.36 -29.08
C ALA A 204 -33.05 -3.96 -28.13
N ASP A 205 -34.26 -4.20 -28.63
CA ASP A 205 -35.35 -4.81 -27.87
C ASP A 205 -35.09 -6.28 -27.50
N ASP A 206 -34.51 -7.05 -28.41
CA ASP A 206 -34.17 -8.47 -28.21
C ASP A 206 -33.02 -8.63 -27.19
N VAL A 207 -31.97 -7.79 -27.28
CA VAL A 207 -30.91 -7.72 -26.27
C VAL A 207 -31.50 -7.33 -24.91
N GLY A 208 -32.41 -6.37 -24.91
CA GLY A 208 -33.19 -5.98 -23.74
C GLY A 208 -33.93 -7.11 -23.04
N LYS A 209 -34.64 -7.94 -23.82
CA LYS A 209 -35.34 -9.11 -23.30
C LYS A 209 -34.37 -10.12 -22.71
N ALA A 210 -33.26 -10.41 -23.40
CA ALA A 210 -32.24 -11.32 -22.89
C ALA A 210 -31.63 -10.83 -21.56
N VAL A 211 -31.43 -9.51 -21.42
CA VAL A 211 -31.00 -8.89 -20.16
C VAL A 211 -32.05 -9.10 -19.08
N VAL A 212 -33.33 -8.78 -19.34
CA VAL A 212 -34.43 -8.99 -18.38
C VAL A 212 -34.56 -10.45 -17.96
N ASP A 213 -34.48 -11.39 -18.90
CA ASP A 213 -34.61 -12.83 -18.65
C ASP A 213 -33.45 -13.34 -17.77
N CYS A 214 -32.22 -12.88 -18.06
CA CYS A 214 -31.04 -13.19 -17.25
C CYS A 214 -31.21 -12.74 -15.80
N PHE A 215 -31.60 -11.48 -15.58
CA PHE A 215 -31.78 -10.93 -14.23
C PHE A 215 -32.96 -11.57 -13.48
N SER A 216 -34.06 -11.83 -14.18
CA SER A 216 -35.22 -12.53 -13.61
C SER A 216 -34.85 -13.97 -13.20
N SER A 217 -34.07 -14.67 -14.02
CA SER A 217 -33.59 -16.04 -13.70
C SER A 217 -32.62 -16.08 -12.51
N ALA A 218 -31.94 -14.96 -12.24
CA ALA A 218 -31.03 -14.79 -11.10
C ALA A 218 -31.74 -14.20 -9.87
N HIS A 219 -33.07 -14.15 -9.86
CA HIS A 219 -33.92 -13.67 -8.77
C HIS A 219 -33.81 -12.17 -8.44
N TYR A 220 -33.44 -11.33 -9.42
CA TYR A 220 -33.49 -9.87 -9.28
C TYR A 220 -34.85 -9.29 -9.74
N GLU A 221 -35.32 -8.23 -9.08
CA GLU A 221 -36.56 -7.55 -9.46
C GLU A 221 -36.29 -6.52 -10.56
N VAL A 222 -36.97 -6.64 -11.71
CA VAL A 222 -36.89 -5.67 -12.81
C VAL A 222 -37.99 -4.61 -12.62
N LEU A 223 -37.59 -3.35 -12.46
CA LEU A 223 -38.48 -2.25 -12.08
C LEU A 223 -39.07 -1.48 -13.26
N ASP A 224 -38.28 -1.27 -14.32
CA ASP A 224 -38.68 -0.45 -15.47
C ASP A 224 -37.90 -0.84 -16.73
N LYS A 225 -38.53 -0.70 -17.90
CA LYS A 225 -37.94 -0.90 -19.22
C LYS A 225 -38.39 0.23 -20.14
N LYS A 226 -37.43 1.05 -20.61
CA LYS A 226 -37.70 2.20 -21.49
C LYS A 226 -36.84 2.17 -22.74
N SER A 227 -37.47 2.34 -23.90
CA SER A 227 -36.79 2.54 -25.18
C SER A 227 -36.77 4.02 -25.55
N SER A 228 -35.62 4.53 -25.98
CA SER A 228 -35.44 5.88 -26.51
C SER A 228 -34.59 5.84 -27.77
N TYR A 229 -34.84 6.73 -28.72
CA TYR A 229 -34.01 6.92 -29.91
C TYR A 229 -33.25 8.25 -29.77
N ASP A 230 -31.97 8.25 -30.11
CA ASP A 230 -31.14 9.46 -30.09
C ASP A 230 -30.81 9.91 -31.52
N GLU A 231 -31.37 11.05 -31.91
CA GLU A 231 -31.17 11.66 -33.23
C GLU A 231 -29.71 12.07 -33.50
N ASN A 232 -28.90 12.28 -32.45
CA ASN A 232 -27.50 12.69 -32.61
C ASN A 232 -26.57 11.52 -32.94
N THR A 233 -26.92 10.31 -32.50
CA THR A 233 -26.10 9.11 -32.66
C THR A 233 -26.69 8.08 -33.61
N ASP A 234 -27.95 8.26 -34.05
CA ASP A 234 -28.71 7.32 -34.89
C ASP A 234 -28.79 5.92 -34.25
N LEU A 235 -28.95 5.89 -32.93
CA LEU A 235 -29.02 4.67 -32.12
C LEU A 235 -30.31 4.60 -31.32
N TYR A 236 -30.89 3.40 -31.28
CA TYR A 236 -31.91 3.01 -30.33
C TYR A 236 -31.24 2.56 -29.05
N PHE A 237 -31.60 3.22 -27.95
CA PHE A 237 -31.20 2.85 -26.61
C PHE A 237 -32.37 2.18 -25.89
N LEU A 238 -32.07 1.11 -25.18
CA LEU A 238 -33.00 0.47 -24.27
C LEU A 238 -32.38 0.45 -22.88
N THR A 239 -33.09 1.04 -21.92
CA THR A 239 -32.71 1.13 -20.52
C THR A 239 -33.56 0.17 -19.71
N VAL A 240 -32.92 -0.76 -19.00
CA VAL A 240 -33.55 -1.67 -18.05
C VAL A 240 -33.11 -1.28 -16.65
N VAL A 241 -34.05 -1.00 -15.76
CA VAL A 241 -33.77 -0.66 -14.36
C VAL A 241 -34.04 -1.88 -13.51
N VAL A 242 -33.04 -2.33 -12.76
CA VAL A 242 -33.10 -3.53 -11.93
C VAL A 242 -32.83 -3.15 -10.47
N LEU A 243 -33.54 -3.80 -9.55
CA LEU A 243 -33.36 -3.71 -8.12
C LEU A 243 -32.43 -4.83 -7.64
N PHE A 244 -31.46 -4.47 -6.80
CA PHE A 244 -30.54 -5.42 -6.17
C PHE A 244 -30.81 -5.41 -4.66
N ASP A 245 -31.09 -6.59 -4.09
CA ASP A 245 -31.28 -6.84 -2.66
C ASP A 245 -29.96 -7.07 -1.92
#